data_AF-A0A1I6ZVY3-F1
#
_entry.id   AF-A0A1I6ZVY3-F1
#
_cell.length_a   1.000
_cell.length_b   1.000
_cell.length_c   1.000
_cell.angle_alpha   90.00
_cell.angle_beta   90.00
_cell.angle_gamma   90.00
#
_symmetry.space_group_name_H-M   'P 1'
#
loop_
_entity.id
_entity.type
_entity.pdbx_description
1 polymer ?
#
loop_
_entity_poly.entity_id
_entity_poly.type
_entity_poly.pdbx_seq_one_letter_code
_entity_poly.pdbx_strand_id
1 'polypeptide(L)'
;MTTDLGRAAATTAQVVAGIRDEQLTAPTPCEGTPVAGILAHLAGLAYAFRMAGEKTPVDGQASLDAGMLPADWHTRIPAELDALAAAWRDPAAHEGMTAAGGVEMPGEVAAVVALDEVVVHGWDLAVATGQPYDVDPADADACRAFADSFGDDRPPGLYGPRVEVPDEAPALDRLLGATGRDPGWKPPV
;
A
#
# COMPACT_ATOMS: atom_id res chain seq x y z
N MET A 1 -1.13 5.36 20.46
CA MET A 1 -1.31 4.02 19.88
C MET A 1 -0.41 3.98 18.67
N THR A 2 0.41 2.94 18.53
CA THR A 2 1.28 2.73 17.37
C THR A 2 0.46 2.13 16.22
N THR A 3 0.81 2.47 14.98
CA THR A 3 0.17 1.92 13.78
C THR A 3 0.43 0.41 13.70
N ASP A 4 -0.62 -0.40 13.54
CA ASP A 4 -0.53 -1.85 13.33
C ASP A 4 -0.89 -2.17 11.87
N LEU A 5 -0.01 -2.88 11.17
CA LEU A 5 -0.21 -3.25 9.77
C LEU A 5 -0.88 -4.63 9.61
N GLY A 6 -1.03 -5.40 10.69
CA GLY A 6 -1.37 -6.82 10.62
C GLY A 6 -2.68 -7.12 9.90
N ARG A 7 -3.75 -6.36 10.19
CA ARG A 7 -5.05 -6.59 9.56
C ARG A 7 -5.03 -6.21 8.07
N ALA A 8 -4.53 -5.03 7.73
CA ALA A 8 -4.43 -4.57 6.35
C ALA A 8 -3.52 -5.47 5.49
N ALA A 9 -2.38 -5.90 6.05
CA ALA A 9 -1.46 -6.83 5.39
C ALA A 9 -2.12 -8.18 5.12
N ALA A 10 -2.86 -8.73 6.09
CA ALA A 10 -3.58 -9.99 5.93
C ALA A 10 -4.70 -9.89 4.87
N THR A 11 -5.50 -8.81 4.88
CA THR A 11 -6.52 -8.58 3.85
C THR A 11 -5.88 -8.48 2.46
N THR A 12 -4.80 -7.72 2.32
CA THR A 12 -4.08 -7.56 1.05
C THR A 12 -3.47 -8.88 0.57
N ALA A 13 -2.89 -9.67 1.47
CA ALA A 13 -2.35 -10.99 1.15
C ALA A 13 -3.44 -11.94 0.61
N GLN A 14 -4.67 -11.87 1.15
CA GLN A 14 -5.80 -12.64 0.63
C GLN A 14 -6.18 -12.23 -0.79
N VAL A 15 -6.19 -10.92 -1.07
CA VAL A 15 -6.42 -10.40 -2.43
C VAL A 15 -5.36 -10.95 -3.38
N VAL A 16 -4.07 -10.82 -3.02
CA VAL A 16 -2.96 -11.29 -3.86
C VAL A 16 -3.08 -12.79 -4.14
N ALA A 17 -3.40 -13.60 -3.13
CA ALA A 17 -3.60 -15.04 -3.29
C ALA A 17 -4.77 -15.41 -4.21
N GLY A 18 -5.77 -14.53 -4.37
CA GLY A 18 -6.92 -14.73 -5.24
C GLY A 18 -6.72 -14.28 -6.71
N ILE A 19 -5.61 -13.61 -7.02
CA ILE A 19 -5.31 -13.15 -8.39
C ILE A 19 -4.90 -14.35 -9.25
N ARG A 20 -5.45 -14.42 -10.47
CA ARG A 20 -5.05 -15.40 -11.49
C ARG A 20 -4.07 -14.79 -12.48
N ASP A 21 -3.23 -15.62 -13.08
CA ASP A 21 -2.22 -15.20 -14.07
C ASP A 21 -2.84 -14.42 -15.25
N GLU A 22 -4.05 -14.78 -15.69
CA GLU A 22 -4.73 -14.08 -16.80
C GLU A 22 -5.13 -12.64 -16.45
N GLN A 23 -5.17 -12.28 -15.17
CA GLN A 23 -5.52 -10.94 -14.69
C GLN A 23 -4.30 -10.01 -14.59
N LEU A 24 -3.08 -10.52 -14.77
CA LEU A 24 -1.84 -9.74 -14.60
C LEU A 24 -1.75 -8.53 -15.54
N THR A 25 -2.35 -8.60 -16.73
CA THR A 25 -2.38 -7.50 -17.70
C THR A 25 -3.64 -6.63 -17.57
N ALA A 26 -4.53 -6.93 -16.62
CA ALA A 26 -5.74 -6.14 -16.44
C ALA A 26 -5.38 -4.70 -16.01
N PRO A 27 -6.16 -3.70 -16.47
CA PRO A 27 -5.99 -2.32 -16.03
C PRO A 27 -6.32 -2.17 -14.54
N THR A 28 -5.74 -1.16 -13.92
CA THR A 28 -6.01 -0.79 -12.52
C THR A 28 -6.47 0.67 -12.44
N PRO A 29 -6.96 1.13 -11.28
CA PRO A 29 -7.22 2.55 -11.03
C PRO A 29 -5.97 3.45 -11.19
N CYS A 30 -4.77 2.89 -11.05
CA CYS A 30 -3.51 3.57 -11.35
C CYS A 30 -3.28 3.57 -12.87
N GLU A 31 -3.69 4.64 -13.55
CA GLU A 31 -3.62 4.78 -15.01
C GLU A 31 -2.23 4.40 -15.57
N GLY A 32 -2.21 3.59 -16.62
CA GLY A 32 -0.97 3.10 -17.24
C GLY A 32 -0.26 1.98 -16.49
N THR A 33 -0.73 1.58 -15.31
CA THR A 33 -0.13 0.51 -14.51
C THR A 33 -1.06 -0.71 -14.45
N PRO A 34 -0.67 -1.86 -15.04
CA PRO A 34 -1.47 -3.08 -14.95
C PRO A 34 -1.30 -3.77 -13.58
N VAL A 35 -2.13 -4.77 -13.29
CA VAL A 35 -2.08 -5.57 -12.06
C VAL A 35 -0.67 -6.06 -11.72
N ALA A 36 0.08 -6.57 -12.71
CA ALA A 36 1.45 -7.02 -12.50
C ALA A 36 2.39 -5.89 -12.01
N GLY A 37 2.17 -4.66 -12.46
CA GLY A 37 2.92 -3.48 -12.03
C GLY A 37 2.63 -3.13 -10.57
N ILE A 38 1.35 -3.15 -10.18
CA ILE A 38 0.95 -2.91 -8.78
C ILE A 38 1.49 -4.02 -7.86
N LEU A 39 1.46 -5.28 -8.30
CA LEU A 39 2.05 -6.38 -7.53
C LEU A 39 3.57 -6.23 -7.36
N ALA A 40 4.29 -5.85 -8.42
CA ALA A 40 5.74 -5.61 -8.33
C ALA A 40 6.07 -4.43 -7.41
N HIS A 41 5.30 -3.34 -7.51
CA HIS A 41 5.41 -2.17 -6.63
C HIS A 41 5.17 -2.53 -5.16
N LEU A 42 4.06 -3.21 -4.88
CA LEU A 42 3.69 -3.65 -3.54
C LEU A 42 4.76 -4.59 -2.95
N ALA A 43 5.30 -5.52 -3.74
CA ALA A 43 6.39 -6.38 -3.30
C ALA A 43 7.63 -5.57 -2.89
N GLY A 44 8.03 -4.62 -3.73
CA GLY A 44 9.20 -3.77 -3.48
C GLY A 44 9.03 -2.91 -2.21
N LEU A 45 7.85 -2.33 -2.01
CA LEU A 45 7.57 -1.51 -0.83
C LEU A 45 7.37 -2.32 0.44
N ALA A 46 6.70 -3.47 0.38
CA ALA A 46 6.59 -4.36 1.54
C ALA A 46 7.98 -4.75 2.06
N TYR A 47 8.90 -5.06 1.16
CA TYR A 47 10.29 -5.30 1.51
C TYR A 47 10.98 -4.05 2.08
N ALA A 48 10.91 -2.91 1.38
CA ALA A 48 11.60 -1.70 1.83
C ALA A 48 11.12 -1.23 3.22
N PHE A 49 9.81 -1.27 3.47
CA PHE A 49 9.25 -0.90 4.76
C PHE A 49 9.44 -1.97 5.83
N ARG A 50 9.60 -3.26 5.48
CA ARG A 50 10.04 -4.27 6.44
C ARG A 50 11.46 -3.96 6.93
N MET A 51 12.39 -3.70 6.01
CA MET A 51 13.77 -3.33 6.37
C MET A 51 13.82 -2.05 7.20
N ALA A 52 12.95 -1.09 6.90
CA ALA A 52 12.79 0.13 7.68
C ALA A 52 12.30 -0.14 9.11
N GLY A 53 11.33 -1.03 9.29
CA GLY A 53 10.84 -1.46 10.61
C GLY A 53 11.89 -2.24 11.41
N GLU A 54 12.66 -3.10 10.75
CA GLU A 54 13.78 -3.86 11.32
C GLU A 54 15.03 -3.01 11.59
N LYS A 55 15.00 -1.71 11.24
CA LYS A 55 16.15 -0.78 11.32
C LYS A 55 17.40 -1.32 10.62
N THR A 56 17.21 -2.12 9.57
CA THR A 56 18.32 -2.74 8.85
C THR A 56 18.69 -1.87 7.65
N PRO A 57 19.95 -1.38 7.57
CA PRO A 57 20.40 -0.62 6.41
C PRO A 57 20.29 -1.45 5.14
N VAL A 58 19.64 -0.87 4.14
CA VAL A 58 19.65 -1.40 2.79
C VAL A 58 20.51 -0.47 1.95
N ASP A 59 21.64 -0.99 1.45
CA ASP A 59 22.46 -0.26 0.48
C ASP A 59 21.57 0.09 -0.72
N GLY A 60 21.66 1.35 -1.16
CA GLY A 60 20.71 1.98 -2.07
C GLY A 60 20.29 1.08 -3.23
N GLN A 61 18.97 1.02 -3.47
CA GLN A 61 18.26 0.18 -4.44
C GLN A 61 17.83 -1.21 -3.97
N ALA A 62 17.52 -1.40 -2.68
CA ALA A 62 16.69 -2.55 -2.31
C ALA A 62 15.21 -2.30 -2.67
N SER A 63 14.95 -2.08 -3.96
CA SER A 63 13.69 -2.39 -4.58
C SER A 63 13.89 -3.77 -5.18
N LEU A 64 13.03 -4.73 -4.87
CA LEU A 64 12.90 -5.95 -5.66
C LEU A 64 12.74 -5.50 -7.12
N ASP A 65 13.78 -5.64 -7.95
CA ASP A 65 13.89 -5.16 -9.33
C ASP A 65 12.73 -4.24 -9.73
N ALA A 66 12.78 -2.96 -9.33
CA ALA A 66 11.65 -2.03 -9.41
C ALA A 66 10.90 -2.15 -10.76
N GLY A 67 9.78 -2.87 -10.77
CA GLY A 67 8.96 -3.10 -11.96
C GLY A 67 8.95 -4.54 -12.53
N MET A 68 9.73 -5.48 -12.00
CA MET A 68 9.64 -6.90 -12.34
C MET A 68 8.92 -7.68 -11.24
N LEU A 69 7.75 -8.23 -11.60
CA LEU A 69 7.01 -9.15 -10.74
C LEU A 69 7.82 -10.43 -10.51
N PRO A 70 8.10 -10.85 -9.26
CA PRO A 70 8.79 -12.11 -8.99
C PRO A 70 8.02 -13.31 -9.57
N ALA A 71 8.71 -14.32 -10.10
CA ALA A 71 8.05 -15.51 -10.66
C ALA A 71 7.19 -16.26 -9.63
N ASP A 72 7.55 -16.16 -8.35
CA ASP A 72 6.88 -16.75 -7.19
C ASP A 72 5.98 -15.76 -6.45
N TRP A 73 5.53 -14.68 -7.12
CA TRP A 73 4.78 -13.57 -6.53
C TRP A 73 3.59 -14.00 -5.66
N HIS A 74 2.85 -15.03 -6.09
CA HIS A 74 1.65 -15.53 -5.41
C HIS A 74 1.93 -16.04 -3.97
N THR A 75 3.14 -16.50 -3.70
CA THR A 75 3.60 -16.92 -2.35
C THR A 75 4.49 -15.88 -1.70
N ARG A 76 5.32 -15.20 -2.50
CA ARG A 76 6.33 -14.28 -2.00
C ARG A 76 5.73 -13.00 -1.44
N ILE A 77 4.75 -12.42 -2.12
CA ILE A 77 4.12 -11.16 -1.68
C ILE A 77 3.35 -11.37 -0.36
N PRO A 78 2.50 -12.41 -0.20
CA PRO A 78 1.89 -12.72 1.09
C PRO A 78 2.90 -12.89 2.23
N ALA A 79 3.98 -13.63 1.99
CA ALA A 79 5.03 -13.83 2.99
C ALA A 79 5.74 -12.52 3.36
N GLU A 80 5.98 -11.64 2.39
CA GLU A 80 6.60 -10.33 2.65
C GLU A 80 5.65 -9.40 3.42
N LEU A 81 4.34 -9.42 3.13
CA LEU A 81 3.32 -8.67 3.87
C LEU A 81 3.22 -9.15 5.33
N ASP A 82 3.28 -10.47 5.57
CA ASP A 82 3.32 -11.03 6.92
C ASP A 82 4.58 -10.60 7.68
N ALA A 83 5.74 -10.60 7.00
CA ALA A 83 7.01 -10.19 7.59
C ALA A 83 7.07 -8.67 7.84
N LEU A 84 6.53 -7.85 6.95
CA LEU A 84 6.31 -6.42 7.14
C LEU A 84 5.48 -6.17 8.40
N ALA A 85 4.30 -6.80 8.51
CA ALA A 85 3.45 -6.67 9.69
C ALA A 85 4.17 -7.13 10.97
N ALA A 86 5.00 -8.17 10.90
CA ALA A 86 5.80 -8.61 12.04
C ALA A 86 6.83 -7.57 12.49
N ALA A 87 7.53 -6.92 11.56
CA ALA A 87 8.51 -5.89 11.88
C ALA A 87 7.89 -4.69 12.61
N TRP A 88 6.72 -4.23 12.15
CA TRP A 88 6.06 -3.05 12.71
C TRP A 88 5.28 -3.31 14.01
N ARG A 89 5.16 -4.57 14.45
CA ARG A 89 4.64 -4.92 15.78
C ARG A 89 5.65 -4.64 16.90
N ASP A 90 6.93 -4.57 16.60
CA ASP A 90 7.94 -4.17 17.58
C ASP A 90 7.82 -2.66 17.85
N PRO A 91 7.58 -2.22 19.09
CA PRO A 91 7.55 -0.79 19.42
C PRO A 91 8.80 -0.03 18.98
N ALA A 92 9.98 -0.66 18.98
CA ALA A 92 11.23 -0.04 18.57
C ALA A 92 11.26 0.34 17.07
N ALA A 93 10.41 -0.28 16.23
CA ALA A 93 10.27 0.07 14.81
C ALA A 93 9.79 1.53 14.63
N HIS A 94 8.93 2.00 15.55
CA HIS A 94 8.32 3.32 15.55
C HIS A 94 9.25 4.41 16.09
N GLU A 95 10.30 4.04 16.81
CA GLU A 95 11.21 4.97 17.47
C GLU A 95 12.28 5.52 16.51
N GLY A 96 12.61 6.81 16.65
CA GLY A 96 13.71 7.46 15.93
C GLY A 96 13.51 7.53 14.42
N MET A 97 14.61 7.72 13.69
CA MET A 97 14.62 7.78 12.23
C MET A 97 14.70 6.38 11.61
N THR A 98 14.21 6.27 10.39
CA THR A 98 14.41 5.11 9.50
C THR A 98 14.45 5.58 8.05
N ALA A 99 14.68 4.67 7.11
CA ALA A 99 14.63 4.96 5.69
C ALA A 99 13.93 3.85 4.91
N ALA A 100 13.08 4.24 3.95
CA ALA A 100 12.45 3.34 2.99
C ALA A 100 12.56 3.96 1.59
N GLY A 101 12.92 3.17 0.58
CA GLY A 101 13.05 3.67 -0.80
C GLY A 101 14.08 4.79 -0.97
N GLY A 102 15.06 4.91 -0.07
CA GLY A 102 16.05 6.00 -0.07
C GLY A 102 15.56 7.31 0.55
N VAL A 103 14.36 7.32 1.15
CA VAL A 103 13.79 8.48 1.85
C VAL A 103 13.89 8.27 3.36
N GLU A 104 14.53 9.19 4.07
CA GLU A 104 14.57 9.18 5.54
C GLU A 104 13.31 9.81 6.13
N MET A 105 12.76 9.18 7.17
CA MET A 105 11.57 9.66 7.89
C MET A 105 11.50 9.10 9.32
N PRO A 106 10.74 9.73 10.24
CA PRO A 106 10.48 9.14 11.55
C PRO A 106 9.80 7.76 11.43
N GLY A 107 10.12 6.83 12.33
CA GLY A 107 9.55 5.48 12.33
C GLY A 107 8.03 5.48 12.37
N GLU A 108 7.43 6.31 13.23
CA GLU A 108 5.97 6.49 13.30
C GLU A 108 5.35 6.95 11.96
N VAL A 109 6.06 7.77 11.19
CA VAL A 109 5.61 8.22 9.86
C VAL A 109 5.77 7.08 8.86
N ALA A 110 6.91 6.40 8.84
CA ALA A 110 7.13 5.23 7.98
C ALA A 110 6.09 4.13 8.19
N ALA A 111 5.61 3.92 9.42
CA ALA A 111 4.53 2.97 9.70
C ALA A 111 3.22 3.36 9.00
N VAL A 112 2.87 4.64 9.02
CA VAL A 112 1.65 5.15 8.36
C VAL A 112 1.80 5.11 6.85
N VAL A 113 2.98 5.43 6.30
CA VAL A 113 3.25 5.32 4.86
C VAL A 113 3.13 3.85 4.42
N ALA A 114 3.72 2.92 5.17
CA ALA A 114 3.61 1.49 4.87
C ALA A 114 2.16 0.99 4.93
N LEU A 115 1.38 1.47 5.90
CA LEU A 115 -0.05 1.16 5.98
C LEU A 115 -0.82 1.70 4.76
N ASP A 116 -0.56 2.95 4.37
CA ASP A 116 -1.20 3.58 3.20
C ASP A 116 -0.91 2.81 1.91
N GLU A 117 0.36 2.44 1.67
CA GLU A 117 0.77 1.63 0.52
C GLU A 117 0.06 0.28 0.49
N VAL A 118 -0.03 -0.41 1.64
CA VAL A 118 -0.74 -1.70 1.74
C VAL A 118 -2.23 -1.53 1.50
N VAL A 119 -2.88 -0.55 2.16
CA VAL A 119 -4.33 -0.37 2.09
C VAL A 119 -4.77 0.05 0.69
N VAL A 120 -4.15 1.08 0.12
CA VAL A 120 -4.55 1.67 -1.16
C VAL A 120 -4.27 0.71 -2.31
N HIS A 121 -3.08 0.10 -2.35
CA HIS A 121 -2.76 -0.84 -3.42
C HIS A 121 -3.43 -2.20 -3.26
N GLY A 122 -3.73 -2.63 -2.03
CA GLY A 122 -4.60 -3.78 -1.79
C GLY A 122 -6.00 -3.56 -2.39
N TRP A 123 -6.55 -2.35 -2.27
CA TRP A 123 -7.81 -1.99 -2.93
C TRP A 123 -7.65 -1.93 -4.46
N ASP A 124 -6.58 -1.30 -4.99
CA ASP A 124 -6.31 -1.21 -6.44
C ASP A 124 -6.30 -2.61 -7.08
N LEU A 125 -5.66 -3.59 -6.42
CA LEU A 125 -5.63 -4.99 -6.85
C LEU A 125 -7.00 -5.66 -6.75
N ALA A 126 -7.70 -5.46 -5.64
CA ALA A 126 -8.98 -6.11 -5.40
C ALA A 126 -10.03 -5.67 -6.42
N VAL A 127 -10.16 -4.36 -6.65
CA VAL A 127 -11.14 -3.81 -7.58
C VAL A 127 -10.81 -4.19 -9.03
N ALA A 128 -9.52 -4.20 -9.40
CA ALA A 128 -9.05 -4.63 -10.73
C ALA A 128 -9.33 -6.12 -11.01
N THR A 129 -9.37 -6.93 -9.96
CA THR A 129 -9.54 -8.39 -10.07
C THR A 129 -10.91 -8.90 -9.65
N GLY A 130 -11.83 -8.00 -9.31
CA GLY A 130 -13.22 -8.32 -8.95
C GLY A 130 -13.36 -8.98 -7.57
N GLN A 131 -12.42 -8.72 -6.67
CA GLN A 131 -12.40 -9.27 -5.31
C GLN A 131 -12.99 -8.27 -4.31
N PRO A 132 -13.66 -8.74 -3.24
CA PRO A 132 -14.07 -7.85 -2.15
C PRO A 132 -12.84 -7.34 -1.38
N TYR A 133 -12.94 -6.13 -0.86
CA TYR A 133 -11.88 -5.54 -0.03
C TYR A 133 -12.48 -4.65 1.04
N ASP A 134 -12.09 -4.89 2.29
CA ASP A 134 -12.50 -4.12 3.45
C ASP A 134 -11.34 -4.06 4.45
N VAL A 135 -11.19 -2.90 5.09
CA VAL A 135 -10.12 -2.62 6.05
C VAL A 135 -10.71 -2.05 7.32
N ASP A 136 -9.93 -1.99 8.40
CA ASP A 136 -10.39 -1.32 9.60
C ASP A 136 -10.66 0.17 9.30
N PRO A 137 -11.81 0.74 9.68
CA PRO A 137 -12.04 2.17 9.52
C PRO A 137 -10.96 3.04 10.16
N ALA A 138 -10.35 2.59 11.26
CA ALA A 138 -9.25 3.31 11.90
C ALA A 138 -7.98 3.34 11.03
N ASP A 139 -7.69 2.26 10.31
CA ASP A 139 -6.56 2.19 9.37
C ASP A 139 -6.81 3.15 8.20
N ALA A 140 -8.03 3.14 7.65
CA ALA A 140 -8.42 4.02 6.55
C ALA A 140 -8.37 5.51 6.96
N ASP A 141 -8.87 5.86 8.14
CA ASP A 141 -8.83 7.22 8.64
C ASP A 141 -7.39 7.70 8.94
N ALA A 142 -6.50 6.82 9.42
CA ALA A 142 -5.08 7.15 9.61
C ALA A 142 -4.37 7.44 8.29
N CYS A 143 -4.59 6.60 7.26
CA CYS A 143 -4.07 6.81 5.92
C CYS A 143 -4.63 8.11 5.30
N ARG A 144 -5.93 8.39 5.51
CA ARG A 144 -6.55 9.63 5.03
C ARG A 144 -5.92 10.85 5.68
N ALA A 145 -5.72 10.82 6.99
CA ALA A 145 -5.06 11.91 7.72
C ALA A 145 -3.64 12.17 7.17
N PHE A 146 -2.92 11.11 6.81
CA PHE A 146 -1.62 11.23 6.15
C PHE A 146 -1.74 11.87 4.76
N ALA A 147 -2.64 11.39 3.90
CA ALA A 147 -2.88 11.98 2.58
C ALA A 147 -3.32 13.46 2.65
N ASP A 148 -4.10 13.82 3.67
CA ASP A 148 -4.56 15.19 3.92
C ASP A 148 -3.47 16.11 4.48
N SER A 149 -2.44 15.56 5.14
CA SER A 149 -1.35 16.33 5.72
C SER A 149 -0.52 17.11 4.69
N PHE A 150 -0.54 16.68 3.42
CA PHE A 150 0.15 17.35 2.32
C PHE A 150 -0.57 18.61 1.83
N GLY A 151 -1.86 18.79 2.12
CA GLY A 151 -2.67 19.88 1.58
C GLY A 151 -2.60 19.96 0.05
N ASP A 152 -2.39 21.17 -0.47
CA ASP A 152 -2.22 21.44 -1.90
C ASP A 152 -0.80 21.13 -2.40
N ASP A 153 0.20 21.04 -1.51
CA ASP A 153 1.63 20.88 -1.82
C ASP A 153 2.08 19.41 -1.90
N ARG A 154 1.21 18.56 -2.43
CA ARG A 154 1.45 17.12 -2.56
C ARG A 154 2.64 16.79 -3.48
N PRO A 155 3.51 15.83 -3.09
CA PRO A 155 4.58 15.35 -3.95
C PRO A 155 4.03 14.83 -5.30
N PRO A 156 4.61 15.25 -6.44
CA PRO A 156 4.24 14.71 -7.74
C PRO A 156 4.41 13.18 -7.78
N GLY A 157 3.41 12.49 -8.32
CA GLY A 157 3.44 11.03 -8.49
C GLY A 157 3.05 10.20 -7.27
N LEU A 158 2.88 10.80 -6.08
CA LEU A 158 2.47 10.06 -4.87
C LEU A 158 1.02 9.57 -4.95
N TYR A 159 0.12 10.43 -5.44
CA TYR A 159 -1.31 10.15 -5.56
C TYR A 159 -1.84 10.65 -6.92
N GLY A 160 -3.12 10.36 -7.24
CA GLY A 160 -3.88 11.00 -8.33
C GLY A 160 -4.69 12.23 -7.86
N PRO A 161 -5.22 13.09 -8.75
CA PRO A 161 -6.05 14.24 -8.36
C PRO A 161 -7.20 13.80 -7.43
N ARG A 162 -7.48 14.58 -6.37
CA ARG A 162 -8.53 14.24 -5.40
C ARG A 162 -9.87 14.03 -6.09
N VAL A 163 -10.58 12.99 -5.68
CA VAL A 163 -11.96 12.71 -6.09
C VAL A 163 -12.87 13.11 -4.94
N GLU A 164 -13.93 13.87 -5.24
CA GLU A 164 -14.89 14.30 -4.23
C GLU A 164 -15.72 13.10 -3.74
N VAL A 165 -15.71 12.87 -2.43
CA VAL A 165 -16.44 11.79 -1.77
C VAL A 165 -17.20 12.39 -0.59
N PRO A 166 -18.50 12.09 -0.40
CA PRO A 166 -19.27 12.59 0.72
C PRO A 166 -18.65 12.22 2.08
N ASP A 167 -18.73 13.12 3.06
CA ASP A 167 -18.17 12.88 4.40
C ASP A 167 -18.83 11.71 5.13
N GLU A 168 -20.10 11.40 4.80
CA GLU A 168 -20.86 10.27 5.33
C GLU A 168 -20.53 8.94 4.64
N ALA A 169 -19.72 8.95 3.58
CA ALA A 169 -19.28 7.72 2.90
C ALA A 169 -18.43 6.84 3.83
N PRO A 170 -18.30 5.54 3.55
CA PRO A 170 -17.38 4.65 4.26
C PRO A 170 -15.95 5.22 4.36
N ALA A 171 -15.23 4.88 5.43
CA ALA A 171 -13.89 5.42 5.68
C ALA A 171 -12.90 5.11 4.54
N LEU A 172 -12.97 3.90 4.00
CA LEU A 172 -12.17 3.50 2.84
C LEU A 172 -12.48 4.38 1.61
N ASP A 173 -13.75 4.63 1.30
CA ASP A 173 -14.14 5.47 0.15
C ASP A 173 -13.57 6.89 0.27
N ARG A 174 -13.59 7.48 1.49
CA ARG A 174 -12.99 8.80 1.72
C ARG A 174 -11.48 8.81 1.54
N LEU A 175 -10.79 7.76 2.01
CA LEU A 175 -9.35 7.58 1.76
C LEU A 175 -9.06 7.48 0.25
N LEU A 176 -9.84 6.68 -0.47
CA LEU A 176 -9.70 6.53 -1.92
C LEU A 176 -9.85 7.89 -2.62
N GLY A 177 -10.87 8.66 -2.26
CA GLY A 177 -11.05 10.02 -2.78
C GLY A 177 -9.86 10.94 -2.48
N ALA A 178 -9.31 10.88 -1.27
CA ALA A 178 -8.15 11.68 -0.86
C ALA A 178 -6.88 11.32 -1.66
N THR A 179 -6.71 10.05 -2.02
CA THR A 179 -5.58 9.53 -2.80
C THR A 179 -5.81 9.55 -4.31
N GLY A 180 -6.95 10.09 -4.73
CA GLY A 180 -7.35 10.30 -6.13
C GLY A 180 -7.87 9.05 -6.85
N ARG A 181 -8.29 8.04 -6.09
CA ARG A 181 -9.04 6.89 -6.60
C ARG A 181 -10.53 7.23 -6.61
N ASP A 182 -11.24 6.77 -7.64
CA ASP A 182 -12.71 6.77 -7.66
C ASP A 182 -13.22 5.51 -6.94
N PRO A 183 -13.92 5.61 -5.80
CA PRO A 183 -14.49 4.44 -5.12
C PRO A 183 -15.47 3.64 -5.99
N GLY A 184 -16.07 4.29 -7.00
CA GLY A 184 -16.95 3.67 -7.99
C GLY A 184 -16.23 3.05 -9.19
N TRP A 185 -14.89 3.06 -9.22
CA TRP A 185 -14.10 2.55 -10.33
C TRP A 185 -14.44 1.09 -10.63
N LYS A 186 -14.52 0.77 -11.93
CA LYS A 186 -14.70 -0.60 -12.43
C LYS A 186 -13.73 -0.83 -13.58
N PRO A 187 -13.26 -2.07 -13.78
CA PRO A 187 -12.47 -2.40 -14.95
C PRO A 187 -13.23 -1.99 -16.23
N PRO A 188 -12.57 -1.32 -17.20
CA PRO A 188 -13.17 -1.05 -18.49
C PRO A 188 -13.56 -2.37 -19.18
N VAL A 189 -14.73 -2.35 -19.83
CA VAL A 189 -15.34 -3.48 -20.54
C VAL A 189 -14.69 -3.67 -21.91
#